data_AF-A0A7W0IBQ8-F1
#
_entry.id   AF-A0A7W0IBQ8-F1
#
_cell.length_a   1.000
_cell.length_b   1.000
_cell.length_c   1.000
_cell.angle_alpha   90.00
_cell.angle_beta   90.00
_cell.angle_gamma   90.00
#
_symmetry.space_group_name_H-M   'P 1'
#
loop_
_entity.id
_entity.type
_entity.pdbx_description
1 polymer ?
#
loop_
_entity_poly.entity_id
_entity_poly.type
_entity_poly.pdbx_seq_one_letter_code
_entity_poly.pdbx_strand_id
1 'polypeptide(L)'
;MRIGELARRTAVSERSLRYYEQQGLLSSRRTPGGHREYDESAVDRVIRIQEPLLVAELREQQERLDRMIGELIRAREVLDGVIEAASSEPAPVSPRSGSSG
;
A
#
# COMPACT_ATOMS: atom_id res chain seq x y z
N MET A 1 -0.69 -31.89 11.00
CA MET A 1 -0.09 -30.59 11.36
C MET A 1 -0.96 -29.82 12.35
N ARG A 2 -0.40 -29.21 13.41
CA ARG A 2 -1.16 -28.37 14.36
C ARG A 2 -1.31 -26.93 13.84
N ILE A 3 -2.25 -26.15 14.42
CA ILE A 3 -2.50 -24.77 13.96
C ILE A 3 -1.26 -23.87 14.01
N GLY A 4 -0.45 -23.97 15.07
CA GLY A 4 0.79 -23.19 15.19
C GLY A 4 1.88 -23.63 14.22
N GLU A 5 1.88 -24.89 13.79
CA GLU A 5 2.78 -25.37 12.76
C GLU A 5 2.34 -24.89 11.37
N LEU A 6 1.03 -24.94 11.08
CA LEU A 6 0.46 -24.36 9.85
C LEU A 6 0.76 -22.85 9.78
N ALA A 7 0.57 -22.12 10.88
CA ALA A 7 0.87 -20.69 10.98
C ALA A 7 2.32 -20.36 10.62
N ARG A 8 3.29 -21.13 11.14
CA ARG A 8 4.71 -20.94 10.81
C ARG A 8 5.00 -21.22 9.34
N ARG A 9 4.39 -22.26 8.77
CA ARG A 9 4.64 -22.67 7.38
C ARG A 9 4.03 -21.75 6.34
N THR A 10 2.94 -21.07 6.68
CA THR A 10 2.24 -20.14 5.77
C THR A 10 2.50 -18.68 6.08
N ALA A 11 3.24 -18.36 7.15
CA ALA A 11 3.41 -17.01 7.69
C ALA A 11 2.08 -16.30 8.01
N VAL A 12 1.01 -17.06 8.24
CA VAL A 12 -0.33 -16.54 8.59
C VAL A 12 -0.55 -16.72 10.09
N SER A 13 -1.16 -15.71 10.74
CA SER A 13 -1.47 -15.79 12.17
C SER A 13 -2.47 -16.92 12.49
N GLU A 14 -2.36 -17.54 13.67
CA GLU A 14 -3.36 -18.53 14.11
C GLU A 14 -4.79 -17.96 14.13
N ARG A 15 -4.93 -16.65 14.41
CA ARG A 15 -6.22 -15.95 14.38
C ARG A 15 -6.83 -15.98 12.99
N SER A 16 -6.04 -15.66 11.96
CA SER A 16 -6.48 -15.70 10.57
C SER A 16 -6.81 -17.13 10.12
N LEU A 17 -6.01 -18.12 10.53
CA LEU A 17 -6.31 -19.53 10.25
C LEU A 17 -7.65 -19.98 10.87
N ARG A 18 -7.94 -19.58 12.12
CA ARG A 18 -9.25 -19.84 12.76
C ARG A 18 -10.37 -19.12 12.03
N TYR A 19 -10.12 -17.90 11.54
CA TYR A 19 -11.09 -17.17 10.75
C TYR A 19 -11.39 -17.90 9.43
N TYR A 20 -10.37 -18.32 8.68
CA TYR A 20 -10.55 -19.11 7.44
C TYR A 20 -11.33 -20.40 7.71
N GLU A 21 -11.07 -21.07 8.84
CA GLU A 21 -11.82 -22.26 9.22
C GLU A 21 -13.28 -21.95 9.57
N GLN A 22 -13.56 -20.85 10.28
CA GLN A 22 -14.92 -20.38 10.56
C GLN A 22 -15.69 -20.01 9.29
N GLN A 23 -15.00 -19.47 8.28
CA GLN A 23 -15.58 -19.15 6.97
C GLN A 23 -15.67 -20.38 6.04
N GLY A 24 -15.26 -21.58 6.47
CA GLY A 24 -15.25 -22.80 5.65
C GLY A 24 -14.17 -22.84 4.56
N LEU A 25 -13.29 -21.83 4.54
CA LEU A 25 -12.16 -21.73 3.61
C LEU A 25 -11.01 -22.67 3.98
N LEU A 26 -10.95 -23.11 5.23
CA LEU A 26 -9.99 -24.08 5.73
C LEU A 26 -10.74 -25.18 6.47
N SER A 27 -10.22 -26.41 6.42
CA SER A 27 -10.84 -27.55 7.09
C SER A 27 -9.81 -28.23 7.98
N SER A 28 -10.21 -28.58 9.19
CA SER A 28 -9.41 -29.40 10.11
C SER A 28 -10.11 -30.74 10.38
N ARG A 29 -9.32 -31.78 10.62
CA ARG A 29 -9.79 -33.03 11.19
C ARG A 29 -9.61 -32.97 12.70
N ARG A 30 -10.48 -33.66 13.45
CA ARG A 30 -10.25 -33.87 14.87
C ARG A 30 -9.53 -35.18 15.09
N THR A 31 -8.48 -35.14 15.91
CA THR A 31 -7.83 -36.37 16.39
C THR A 31 -8.74 -37.08 17.40
N PRO A 32 -8.51 -38.38 17.66
CA PRO A 32 -9.17 -39.09 18.76
C PRO A 32 -9.01 -38.38 20.12
N GLY A 33 -7.93 -37.63 20.32
CA GLY A 33 -7.71 -36.78 21.51
C GLY A 33 -8.39 -35.41 21.46
N GLY A 34 -9.28 -35.14 20.49
CA GLY A 34 -10.09 -33.92 20.41
C GLY A 34 -9.40 -32.70 19.80
N HIS A 35 -8.13 -32.81 19.41
CA HIS A 35 -7.36 -31.71 18.86
C HIS A 35 -7.59 -31.50 17.36
N ARG A 36 -7.40 -30.26 16.87
CA ARG A 36 -7.43 -29.96 15.44
C ARG A 36 -6.12 -30.34 14.76
N GLU A 37 -6.24 -31.07 13.68
CA GLU A 37 -5.16 -31.38 12.75
C GLU A 37 -5.51 -30.94 11.34
N TYR A 38 -4.53 -30.29 10.72
CA TYR A 38 -4.56 -29.90 9.33
C TYR A 38 -3.75 -30.89 8.52
N ASP A 39 -4.27 -31.18 7.34
CA ASP A 39 -3.58 -31.94 6.31
C ASP A 39 -2.45 -31.10 5.70
N GLU A 40 -1.49 -31.73 5.05
CA GLU A 40 -0.38 -31.05 4.38
C GLU A 40 -0.90 -30.09 3.28
N SER A 41 -1.96 -30.50 2.59
CA SER A 41 -2.67 -29.70 1.58
C SER A 41 -3.27 -28.39 2.12
N ALA A 42 -3.37 -28.23 3.44
CA ALA A 42 -3.82 -26.99 4.07
C ALA A 42 -2.85 -25.83 3.79
N VAL A 43 -1.55 -26.10 3.61
CA VAL A 43 -0.55 -25.07 3.30
C VAL A 43 -0.89 -24.41 1.96
N ASP A 44 -1.03 -25.20 0.89
CA ASP A 44 -1.37 -24.71 -0.44
C ASP A 44 -2.72 -24.00 -0.49
N ARG A 45 -3.66 -24.42 0.35
CA ARG A 45 -4.97 -23.78 0.44
C ARG A 45 -4.88 -22.42 1.12
N VAL A 46 -4.11 -22.30 2.20
CA VAL A 46 -3.88 -21.01 2.88
C VAL A 46 -3.13 -20.04 1.97
N ILE A 47 -2.10 -20.49 1.27
CA ILE A 47 -1.36 -19.65 0.31
C ILE A 47 -2.30 -19.13 -0.79
N ARG A 48 -3.13 -19.99 -1.38
CA ARG A 48 -4.13 -19.59 -2.39
C ARG A 48 -5.18 -18.59 -1.88
N ILE A 49 -5.52 -18.64 -0.59
CA ILE A 49 -6.41 -17.66 0.05
C ILE A 49 -5.69 -16.31 0.23
N GLN A 50 -4.39 -16.35 0.57
CA GLN A 50 -3.60 -15.16 0.88
C GLN A 50 -3.19 -14.36 -0.36
N GLU A 51 -2.83 -15.03 -1.45
CA GLU A 51 -2.38 -14.40 -2.70
C GLU A 51 -3.30 -13.26 -3.19
N PRO A 52 -4.62 -13.47 -3.39
CA PRO A 52 -5.49 -12.39 -3.89
C PRO A 52 -5.65 -11.24 -2.88
N LEU A 53 -5.63 -11.53 -1.57
CA LEU A 53 -5.75 -10.51 -0.53
C LEU A 53 -4.50 -9.63 -0.48
N LEU A 54 -3.31 -10.24 -0.51
CA LEU A 54 -2.04 -9.51 -0.54
C LEU A 54 -1.92 -8.64 -1.79
N VAL A 55 -2.34 -9.17 -2.95
CA VAL A 55 -2.33 -8.40 -4.20
C VAL A 55 -3.27 -7.20 -4.12
N ALA A 56 -4.44 -7.34 -3.50
CA ALA A 56 -5.37 -6.22 -3.31
C ALA A 56 -4.78 -5.15 -2.38
N GLU A 57 -4.20 -5.55 -1.25
CA GLU A 57 -3.53 -4.63 -0.31
C GLU A 57 -2.38 -3.89 -0.99
N LEU A 58 -1.52 -4.60 -1.72
CA LEU A 58 -0.40 -4.00 -2.45
C LEU A 58 -0.88 -3.03 -3.54
N ARG A 59 -1.99 -3.32 -4.23
CA ARG A 59 -2.60 -2.39 -5.19
C ARG A 59 -3.10 -1.12 -4.51
N GLU A 60 -3.75 -1.23 -3.36
CA GLU A 60 -4.16 -0.06 -2.58
C GLU A 60 -2.93 0.77 -2.16
N GLN A 61 -1.84 0.11 -1.74
CA GLN A 61 -0.59 0.81 -1.42
C GLN A 61 -0.02 1.51 -2.66
N GLN A 62 -0.03 0.86 -3.82
CA GLN A 62 0.43 1.44 -5.09
C GLN A 62 -0.39 2.68 -5.45
N GLU A 63 -1.73 2.59 -5.40
CA GLU A 63 -2.62 3.72 -5.69
C GLU A 63 -2.38 4.89 -4.72
N ARG A 64 -2.05 4.61 -3.46
CA ARG A 64 -1.68 5.65 -2.50
C ARG A 64 -0.36 6.32 -2.89
N LEU A 65 0.66 5.54 -3.29
CA LEU A 65 1.94 6.09 -3.75
C LEU A 65 1.77 6.94 -5.01
N ASP A 66 0.98 6.47 -5.98
CA ASP A 66 0.71 7.20 -7.22
C ASP A 66 0.04 8.55 -6.94
N ARG A 67 -0.91 8.60 -5.99
CA ARG A 67 -1.51 9.85 -5.53
C ARG A 67 -0.49 10.79 -4.89
N MET A 68 0.35 10.29 -3.98
CA MET A 68 1.39 11.10 -3.33
C MET A 68 2.40 11.66 -4.34
N ILE A 69 2.82 10.85 -5.31
CA ILE A 69 3.71 11.30 -6.39
C ILE A 69 3.04 12.42 -7.19
N GLY A 70 1.76 12.27 -7.53
CA GLY A 70 0.99 13.31 -8.20
C GLY A 70 0.89 14.61 -7.41
N GLU A 71 0.75 14.55 -6.08
CA GLU A 71 0.77 15.73 -5.21
C GLU A 71 2.15 16.42 -5.19
N LEU A 72 3.23 15.63 -5.08
CA LEU A 72 4.60 16.16 -5.11
C LEU A 72 4.95 16.81 -6.45
N ILE A 73 4.50 16.23 -7.57
CA ILE A 73 4.70 16.81 -8.90
C ILE A 73 4.01 18.17 -8.98
N ARG A 74 2.74 18.28 -8.56
CA ARG A 74 2.01 19.55 -8.55
C ARG A 74 2.66 20.60 -7.64
N ALA A 75 3.14 20.18 -6.47
CA ALA A 75 3.85 21.07 -5.57
C ALA A 75 5.13 21.62 -6.22
N ARG A 76 5.85 20.79 -7.00
CA ARG A 76 7.02 21.22 -7.75
C ARG A 76 6.66 22.22 -8.84
N GLU A 77 5.59 21.98 -9.59
CA GLU A 77 5.13 22.91 -10.64
C GLU A 77 4.83 24.31 -10.08
N VAL A 78 4.21 24.39 -8.90
CA VAL A 78 3.97 25.66 -8.22
C VAL A 78 5.28 26.33 -7.82
N LEU A 79 6.21 25.56 -7.25
CA LEU A 79 7.51 26.08 -6.82
C LEU A 79 8.31 26.63 -8.02
N ASP A 80 8.34 25.89 -9.12
CA ASP A 80 9.01 26.30 -10.36
C ASP A 80 8.41 27.63 -10.86
N GLY A 81 7.07 27.77 -10.84
CA GLY A 81 6.40 29.02 -11.20
C GLY A 81 6.75 30.21 -10.29
N VAL A 82 6.89 29.98 -8.99
CA VAL A 82 7.31 31.03 -8.03
C VAL A 82 8.76 31.46 -8.29
N ILE A 83 9.65 30.51 -8.57
CA ILE A 83 11.06 30.79 -8.87
C ILE A 83 11.19 31.62 -10.15
N GLU A 84 10.46 31.28 -11.20
CA GLU A 84 10.46 32.03 -12.47
C GLU A 84 9.94 33.46 -12.28
N ALA A 85 8.86 33.64 -11.51
CA ALA A 85 8.31 34.96 -11.20
C ALA A 85 9.29 35.81 -10.38
N ALA A 86 9.98 35.22 -9.41
CA ALA A 86 11.00 35.90 -8.60
C ALA A 86 12.26 36.25 -9.42
N SER A 87 12.61 35.43 -10.41
CA SER A 87 13.76 35.66 -11.29
C SER A 87 13.47 36.72 -12.37
N SER A 88 12.19 36.98 -12.66
CA SER A 88 11.72 38.02 -13.58
C SER A 88 11.53 39.35 -12.84
N GLU A 89 12.60 39.98 -12.39
CA GLU A 89 12.52 41.31 -11.77
C GLU A 89 12.10 42.37 -12.82
N PRO A 90 11.09 43.24 -12.54
CA PRO A 90 10.65 44.22 -13.52
C PRO A 90 11.77 45.22 -13.79
N ALA A 91 12.16 45.37 -15.06
CA ALA A 91 13.17 46.32 -15.51
C ALA A 91 12.92 47.70 -14.88
N PRO A 92 13.97 48.39 -14.38
CA PRO A 92 13.81 49.67 -13.72
C PRO A 92 13.13 50.65 -14.69
N VAL A 93 11.95 51.13 -14.30
CA VAL A 93 11.21 52.18 -15.02
C VAL A 93 12.11 53.41 -15.06
N SER A 94 12.77 53.63 -16.20
CA SER A 94 13.56 54.84 -16.41
C SER A 94 12.62 56.04 -16.31
N PRO A 95 12.87 56.99 -15.39
CA PRO A 95 12.07 58.20 -15.32
C PRO A 95 12.26 58.96 -16.63
N ARG A 96 11.16 59.19 -17.35
CA ARG A 96 11.15 60.04 -18.55
C ARG A 96 11.67 61.41 -18.14
N SER A 97 12.88 61.73 -18.59
CA SER A 97 13.43 63.08 -18.58
C SER A 97 12.55 63.94 -19.48
N GLY A 98 11.56 64.61 -18.86
CA GLY A 98 10.85 65.73 -19.45
C GLY A 98 11.84 66.88 -19.67
N SER A 99 12.48 66.85 -20.83
CA SER A 99 12.99 68.03 -21.51
C SER A 99 11.81 68.81 -22.08
N SER A 100 11.87 70.14 -21.96
CA SER A 100 11.00 71.20 -22.51
C SER A 100 10.29 71.92 -21.38
N GLY A 101 10.49 73.22 -21.15
CA GLY A 101 11.21 74.26 -21.88
C GLY A 101 10.92 75.58 -21.17
#